data_AF-A0A957SR71-F1
#
_entry.id   AF-A0A957SR71-F1
#
_cell.length_a   1.000
_cell.length_b   1.000
_cell.length_c   1.000
_cell.angle_alpha   90.00
_cell.angle_beta   90.00
_cell.angle_gamma   90.00
#
_symmetry.space_group_name_H-M   'P 1'
#
loop_
_entity.id
_entity.type
_entity.pdbx_description
1 polymer ?
#
loop_
_entity_poly.entity_id
_entity_poly.type
_entity_poly.pdbx_seq_one_letter_code
_entity_poly.pdbx_strand_id
1 'polypeptide(L)'
;DTRAGPQGELITLEEQDRTRWRRAEIAEGAAFLEMALRLRQAGPYQIQAAIAALHAQAPTAHETDWAQIAGLYIELLKHTPSPVVELNYAVALAMSKGHIYGLAILDRLEKEGELANYHLLYAARADLLRRAGWLEEAAEAYRAALELVDNQVERNYLARRLAEIAS
;
A
#
# COMPACT_ATOMS: atom_id res chain seq x y z
N ASP A 1 12.61 -10.27 12.66
CA ASP A 1 11.72 -9.88 11.57
C ASP A 1 10.51 -9.16 12.16
N THR A 2 10.06 -8.04 11.60
CA THR A 2 8.85 -7.31 12.04
C THR A 2 7.64 -7.58 11.15
N ARG A 3 7.82 -8.31 10.05
CA ARG A 3 6.80 -8.52 9.02
C ARG A 3 5.80 -9.62 9.38
N ALA A 4 6.16 -10.46 10.35
CA ALA A 4 5.31 -11.53 10.86
C ALA A 4 5.24 -11.44 12.39
N GLY A 5 4.05 -11.70 12.94
CA GLY A 5 3.86 -11.79 14.38
C GLY A 5 4.29 -13.14 14.95
N PRO A 6 4.13 -13.33 16.27
CA PRO A 6 4.63 -14.53 16.96
C PRO A 6 4.07 -15.86 16.44
N GLN A 7 2.92 -15.83 15.77
CA GLN A 7 2.23 -17.00 15.22
C GLN A 7 2.32 -17.04 13.69
N GLY A 8 3.16 -16.20 13.07
CA GLY A 8 3.34 -16.12 11.62
C GLY A 8 2.28 -15.27 10.91
N GLU A 9 1.46 -14.53 11.65
CA GLU A 9 0.43 -13.65 11.11
C GLU A 9 1.05 -12.45 10.37
N LEU A 10 0.40 -12.00 9.30
CA LEU A 10 0.83 -10.81 8.55
C LEU A 10 0.69 -9.56 9.43
N ILE A 11 1.79 -8.80 9.53
CA ILE A 11 1.79 -7.47 10.16
C ILE A 11 1.93 -6.41 9.06
N THR A 12 0.91 -5.57 8.94
CA THR A 12 0.90 -4.48 7.94
C THR A 12 2.01 -3.47 8.23
N LEU A 13 2.49 -2.74 7.22
CA LEU A 13 3.55 -1.74 7.38
C LEU A 13 3.21 -0.66 8.44
N GLU A 14 1.92 -0.40 8.66
CA GLU A 14 1.43 0.51 9.70
C GLU A 14 1.56 -0.05 11.11
N GLU A 15 1.39 -1.36 11.28
CA GLU A 15 1.43 -2.07 12.56
C GLU A 15 2.84 -2.57 12.92
N GLN A 16 3.81 -2.47 12.01
CA GLN A 16 5.19 -2.88 12.27
C GLN A 16 5.88 -1.97 13.28
N ASP A 17 6.53 -2.58 14.26
CA ASP A 17 7.40 -1.88 15.20
C ASP A 17 8.67 -1.38 14.50
N ARG A 18 8.63 -0.11 14.06
CA ARG A 18 9.74 0.56 13.37
C ARG A 18 10.98 0.77 14.24
N THR A 19 10.88 0.61 15.57
CA THR A 19 12.06 0.69 16.45
C THR A 19 13.00 -0.51 16.26
N ARG A 20 12.47 -1.64 15.77
CA ARG A 20 13.21 -2.87 15.48
C ARG A 20 13.78 -2.91 14.05
N TRP A 21 13.54 -1.88 13.24
CA TRP A 21 14.11 -1.78 11.90
C TRP A 21 15.60 -1.50 11.95
N ARG A 22 16.33 -2.02 10.96
CA ARG A 22 17.78 -1.90 10.89
C ARG A 22 18.18 -0.51 10.40
N ARG A 23 18.27 0.44 11.33
CA ARG A 23 18.53 1.86 11.04
C ARG A 23 19.80 2.10 10.23
N ALA A 24 20.85 1.32 10.46
CA ALA A 24 22.09 1.40 9.69
C ALA A 24 21.88 1.05 8.21
N GLU A 25 21.16 -0.03 7.91
CA GLU A 25 20.85 -0.45 6.53
C GLU A 25 19.91 0.54 5.83
N ILE A 26 18.95 1.13 6.56
CA ILE A 26 18.07 2.19 6.04
C ILE A 26 18.89 3.43 5.67
N ALA A 27 19.81 3.87 6.54
CA ALA A 27 20.66 5.03 6.28
C ALA A 27 21.60 4.80 5.10
N GLU A 28 22.18 3.59 4.99
CA GLU A 28 23.00 3.19 3.86
C GLU A 28 22.20 3.22 2.54
N GLY A 29 21.01 2.62 2.51
CA GLY A 29 20.13 2.64 1.35
C GLY A 29 19.71 4.05 0.94
N ALA A 30 19.42 4.92 1.91
CA ALA A 30 19.08 6.32 1.66
C ALA A 30 20.27 7.09 1.04
N ALA A 31 21.50 6.83 1.49
CA ALA A 31 22.70 7.44 0.92
C ALA A 31 22.92 7.02 -0.54
N PHE A 32 22.74 5.73 -0.88
CA PHE A 32 22.80 5.27 -2.27
C PHE A 32 21.72 5.89 -3.14
N LEU A 33 20.50 6.01 -2.63
CA LEU A 33 19.42 6.70 -3.33
C LEU A 33 19.78 8.17 -3.59
N GLU A 34 20.32 8.89 -2.59
CA GLU A 34 20.71 10.29 -2.76
C GLU A 34 21.78 10.44 -3.85
N MET A 35 22.78 9.55 -3.87
CA MET A 35 23.77 9.49 -4.95
C MET A 35 23.13 9.26 -6.32
N ALA A 36 22.19 8.31 -6.41
CA ALA A 36 21.48 8.03 -7.65
C ALA A 36 20.63 9.21 -8.13
N LEU A 37 19.94 9.92 -7.23
CA LEU A 37 19.11 11.08 -7.57
C LEU A 37 19.94 12.25 -8.10
N ARG A 38 21.19 12.41 -7.64
CA ARG A 38 22.11 13.44 -8.18
C ARG A 38 22.46 13.23 -9.65
N LEU A 39 22.26 12.04 -10.21
CA LEU A 39 22.44 11.76 -11.64
C LEU A 39 21.37 12.43 -12.52
N ARG A 40 20.26 12.92 -11.94
CA ARG A 40 19.16 13.61 -12.63
C ARG A 40 18.58 12.85 -13.83
N GLN A 41 18.61 11.53 -13.76
CA GLN A 41 18.04 10.61 -14.76
C GLN A 41 17.16 9.58 -14.04
N ALA A 42 16.14 10.06 -13.32
CA ALA A 42 15.29 9.19 -12.51
C ALA A 42 14.54 8.18 -13.40
N GLY A 43 14.91 6.91 -13.31
CA GLY A 43 14.18 5.78 -13.88
C GLY A 43 13.20 5.15 -12.88
N PRO A 44 12.41 4.15 -13.31
CA PRO A 44 11.39 3.52 -12.48
C PRO A 44 11.94 2.97 -11.16
N TYR A 45 13.14 2.39 -11.18
CA TYR A 45 13.78 1.85 -9.97
C TYR A 45 14.20 2.94 -8.97
N GLN A 46 14.66 4.11 -9.44
CA GLN A 46 15.00 5.21 -8.54
C GLN A 46 13.74 5.79 -7.89
N ILE A 47 12.64 5.86 -8.63
CA ILE A 47 11.35 6.32 -8.11
C ILE A 47 10.80 5.31 -7.08
N GLN A 48 10.82 4.01 -7.39
CA GLN A 48 10.42 2.97 -6.44
C GLN A 48 11.29 2.96 -5.18
N ALA A 49 12.61 3.14 -5.34
CA ALA A 49 13.52 3.27 -4.20
C ALA A 49 13.20 4.51 -3.36
N ALA A 50 12.83 5.64 -3.97
CA ALA A 50 12.39 6.83 -3.25
C ALA A 50 11.08 6.59 -2.47
N ILE A 51 10.11 5.89 -3.05
CA ILE A 51 8.88 5.50 -2.34
C ILE A 51 9.21 4.62 -1.13
N ALA A 52 10.05 3.59 -1.31
CA ALA A 52 10.47 2.71 -0.23
C ALA A 52 11.25 3.47 0.86
N ALA A 53 12.12 4.41 0.48
CA ALA A 53 12.91 5.21 1.40
C ALA A 53 12.02 6.13 2.26
N LEU A 54 10.92 6.68 1.72
CA LEU A 54 9.98 7.49 2.50
C LEU A 54 9.27 6.66 3.57
N HIS A 55 8.86 5.43 3.24
CA HIS A 55 8.34 4.50 4.23
C HIS A 55 9.37 4.14 5.30
N ALA A 56 10.60 3.81 4.88
CA ALA A 56 11.65 3.32 5.77
C ALA A 56 12.16 4.38 6.75
N GLN A 57 12.22 5.65 6.31
CA GLN A 57 12.76 6.76 7.10
C GLN A 57 11.74 7.39 8.04
N ALA A 58 10.45 7.26 7.76
CA ALA A 58 9.40 7.81 8.62
C ALA A 58 9.45 7.16 10.02
N PRO A 59 9.56 7.93 11.12
CA PRO A 59 9.70 7.39 12.47
C PRO A 59 8.52 6.52 12.90
N THR A 60 7.31 6.95 12.54
CA THR A 60 6.05 6.23 12.74
C THR A 60 5.27 6.12 11.43
N ALA A 61 4.26 5.25 11.39
CA ALA A 61 3.40 5.12 10.23
C ALA A 61 2.65 6.40 9.88
N HIS A 62 2.17 7.13 10.89
CA HIS A 62 1.47 8.40 10.74
C HIS A 62 2.38 9.52 10.17
N GLU A 63 3.68 9.46 10.44
CA GLU A 63 4.67 10.42 9.91
C GLU A 63 5.18 10.07 8.51
N THR A 64 4.57 9.09 7.84
CA THR A 64 4.90 8.78 6.44
C THR A 64 4.44 9.92 5.54
N ASP A 65 5.33 10.45 4.70
CA ASP A 65 4.98 11.52 3.75
C ASP A 65 4.20 10.96 2.55
N TRP A 66 2.90 10.73 2.77
CA TRP A 66 1.99 10.23 1.76
C TRP A 66 1.80 11.18 0.58
N ALA A 67 1.94 12.50 0.79
CA ALA A 67 1.82 13.48 -0.29
C ALA A 67 2.99 13.34 -1.28
N GLN A 68 4.21 13.17 -0.77
CA GLN A 68 5.37 12.91 -1.60
C GLN A 68 5.30 11.54 -2.27
N ILE A 69 4.85 10.49 -1.56
CA ILE A 69 4.65 9.15 -2.15
C ILE A 69 3.64 9.20 -3.31
N ALA A 70 2.51 9.90 -3.15
CA ALA A 70 1.54 10.06 -4.22
C ALA A 70 2.14 10.78 -5.44
N GLY A 71 2.94 11.82 -5.22
CA GLY A 71 3.68 12.50 -6.29
C GLY A 71 4.69 11.60 -7.01
N LEU A 72 5.39 10.73 -6.28
CA LEU A 72 6.31 9.76 -6.86
C LEU A 72 5.58 8.70 -7.70
N TYR A 73 4.40 8.26 -7.28
CA TYR A 73 3.59 7.34 -8.09
C TYR A 73 3.10 7.98 -9.40
N ILE A 74 2.73 9.27 -9.40
CA ILE A 74 2.43 10.01 -10.63
C ILE A 74 3.64 9.96 -11.58
N GLU A 75 4.84 10.14 -11.05
CA GLU A 75 6.04 10.08 -11.87
C GLU A 75 6.35 8.65 -12.35
N LEU A 76 6.15 7.66 -11.48
CA LEU A 76 6.30 6.25 -11.86
C LEU A 76 5.37 5.85 -13.00
N LEU A 77 4.13 6.35 -13.00
CA LEU A 77 3.16 6.08 -14.07
C LEU A 77 3.62 6.58 -15.45
N LYS A 78 4.44 7.65 -15.51
CA LYS A 78 5.04 8.11 -16.78
C LYS A 78 6.06 7.12 -17.34
N HIS A 79 6.73 6.36 -16.47
CA HIS A 79 7.70 5.34 -16.86
C HIS A 79 7.09 3.94 -16.99
N THR A 80 6.04 3.65 -16.22
CA THR A 80 5.43 2.32 -16.10
C THR A 80 3.92 2.49 -15.96
N PRO A 81 3.20 2.74 -17.08
CA PRO A 81 1.75 2.83 -17.09
C PRO A 81 1.17 1.42 -16.90
N SER A 82 0.74 1.12 -15.68
CA SER A 82 0.20 -0.19 -15.31
C SER A 82 -0.92 -0.03 -14.30
N PRO A 83 -2.02 -0.81 -14.40
CA PRO A 83 -3.10 -0.82 -13.42
C PRO A 83 -2.61 -1.08 -11.98
N VAL A 84 -1.54 -1.86 -11.80
CA VAL A 84 -0.95 -2.13 -10.48
C VAL A 84 -0.30 -0.88 -9.89
N VAL A 85 0.39 -0.09 -10.71
CA VAL A 85 0.97 1.19 -10.29
C VAL A 85 -0.14 2.19 -9.97
N GLU A 86 -1.21 2.18 -10.75
CA GLU A 86 -2.38 3.03 -10.52
C GLU A 86 -3.16 2.68 -9.25
N LEU A 87 -3.30 1.38 -8.94
CA LEU A 87 -3.84 0.91 -7.66
C LEU A 87 -3.00 1.42 -6.50
N ASN A 88 -1.68 1.28 -6.58
CA ASN A 88 -0.78 1.76 -5.52
C ASN A 88 -0.83 3.29 -5.37
N TYR A 89 -0.96 4.02 -6.47
CA TYR A 89 -1.22 5.46 -6.47
C TYR A 89 -2.53 5.79 -5.73
N ALA A 90 -3.61 5.05 -5.99
CA ALA A 90 -4.90 5.26 -5.35
C ALA A 90 -4.80 5.15 -3.82
N VAL A 91 -4.06 4.18 -3.31
CA VAL A 91 -3.81 4.03 -1.87
C VAL A 91 -3.02 5.23 -1.34
N ALA A 92 -1.93 5.62 -1.99
CA ALA A 92 -1.13 6.78 -1.57
C ALA A 92 -1.95 8.08 -1.56
N LEU A 93 -2.79 8.28 -2.59
CA LEU A 93 -3.67 9.44 -2.69
C LEU A 93 -4.73 9.44 -1.59
N ALA A 94 -5.34 8.29 -1.29
CA ALA A 94 -6.29 8.16 -0.17
C ALA A 94 -5.66 8.56 1.17
N MET A 95 -4.46 8.08 1.45
CA MET A 95 -3.75 8.40 2.69
C MET A 95 -3.29 9.86 2.75
N SER A 96 -3.07 10.51 1.60
CA SER A 96 -2.64 11.91 1.53
C SER A 96 -3.79 12.93 1.55
N LYS A 97 -4.87 12.66 0.82
CA LYS A 97 -5.96 13.63 0.55
C LYS A 97 -7.31 13.22 1.11
N GLY A 98 -7.44 11.96 1.55
CA GLY A 98 -8.67 11.40 2.11
C GLY A 98 -9.19 10.21 1.29
N HIS A 99 -9.79 9.25 1.99
CA HIS A 99 -10.15 7.94 1.47
C HIS A 99 -10.99 7.98 0.17
N ILE A 100 -11.90 8.96 0.05
CA ILE A 100 -12.79 9.11 -1.11
C ILE A 100 -12.04 9.29 -2.44
N TYR A 101 -10.86 9.94 -2.42
CA TYR A 101 -10.07 10.16 -3.62
C TYR A 101 -9.43 8.88 -4.14
N GLY A 102 -8.94 8.02 -3.24
CA GLY A 102 -8.43 6.71 -3.64
C GLY A 102 -9.56 5.77 -4.07
N LEU A 103 -10.68 5.76 -3.34
CA LEU A 103 -11.84 4.94 -3.69
C LEU A 103 -12.37 5.24 -5.09
N ALA A 104 -12.44 6.52 -5.49
CA ALA A 104 -12.85 6.88 -6.85
C ALA A 104 -11.95 6.27 -7.95
N ILE A 105 -10.64 6.13 -7.68
CA ILE A 105 -9.71 5.49 -8.62
C ILE A 105 -9.90 3.97 -8.60
N LEU A 106 -10.02 3.36 -7.41
CA LEU A 106 -10.23 1.91 -7.28
C LEU A 106 -11.55 1.47 -7.93
N ASP A 107 -12.62 2.22 -7.77
CA ASP A 107 -13.92 1.95 -8.40
C ASP A 107 -13.84 2.02 -9.93
N ARG A 108 -12.97 2.88 -10.49
CA ARG A 108 -12.71 2.92 -11.93
C ARG A 108 -11.92 1.69 -12.38
N LEU A 109 -10.82 1.36 -11.68
CA LEU A 109 -10.00 0.18 -11.97
C LEU A 109 -10.82 -1.12 -11.93
N GLU A 110 -11.74 -1.23 -10.97
CA GLU A 110 -12.65 -2.37 -10.87
C GLU A 110 -13.57 -2.47 -12.10
N LYS A 111 -14.11 -1.35 -12.59
CA LYS A 111 -14.97 -1.32 -13.79
C LYS A 111 -14.22 -1.62 -15.09
N GLU A 112 -12.94 -1.25 -15.17
CA GLU A 112 -12.08 -1.53 -16.32
C GLU A 112 -11.74 -3.03 -16.44
N GLY A 113 -11.74 -3.74 -15.31
CA GLY A 113 -11.66 -5.20 -15.27
C GLY A 113 -10.27 -5.79 -15.50
N GLU A 114 -9.24 -4.97 -15.80
CA GLU A 114 -7.85 -5.45 -15.97
C GLU A 114 -7.30 -6.12 -14.70
N LEU A 115 -7.82 -5.75 -13.53
CA LEU A 115 -7.46 -6.29 -12.22
C LEU A 115 -8.55 -7.19 -11.61
N ALA A 116 -9.50 -7.70 -12.40
CA ALA A 116 -10.65 -8.45 -11.88
C ALA A 116 -10.27 -9.72 -11.07
N ASN A 117 -9.13 -10.35 -11.38
CA ASN A 117 -8.64 -11.52 -10.64
C ASN A 117 -7.53 -11.17 -9.63
N TYR A 118 -7.31 -9.88 -9.36
CA TYR A 118 -6.23 -9.41 -8.49
C TYR A 118 -6.79 -9.07 -7.11
N HIS A 119 -6.68 -9.99 -6.15
CA HIS A 119 -7.25 -9.86 -4.81
C HIS A 119 -6.83 -8.56 -4.09
N LEU A 120 -5.64 -8.03 -4.39
CA LEU A 120 -5.13 -6.80 -3.79
C LEU A 120 -5.93 -5.55 -4.19
N LEU A 121 -6.63 -5.55 -5.33
CA LEU A 121 -7.58 -4.48 -5.66
C LEU A 121 -8.72 -4.44 -4.64
N TYR A 122 -9.35 -5.58 -4.43
CA TYR A 122 -10.48 -5.71 -3.50
C TYR A 122 -10.04 -5.52 -2.06
N ALA A 123 -8.86 -5.99 -1.67
CA ALA A 123 -8.30 -5.78 -0.33
C ALA A 123 -8.01 -4.30 -0.06
N ALA A 124 -7.43 -3.56 -1.02
CA ALA A 124 -7.18 -2.13 -0.90
C ALA A 124 -8.50 -1.35 -0.79
N ARG A 125 -9.49 -1.69 -1.62
CA ARG A 125 -10.82 -1.10 -1.58
C ARG A 125 -11.49 -1.33 -0.23
N ALA A 126 -11.46 -2.57 0.26
CA ALA A 126 -12.03 -2.96 1.55
C ALA A 126 -11.40 -2.20 2.73
N ASP A 127 -10.07 -2.04 2.73
CA ASP A 127 -9.39 -1.29 3.79
C ASP A 127 -9.74 0.21 3.78
N LEU A 128 -9.81 0.83 2.59
CA LEU A 128 -10.20 2.25 2.48
C LEU A 128 -11.66 2.48 2.88
N LEU A 129 -12.58 1.60 2.48
CA LEU A 129 -14.00 1.66 2.88
C LEU A 129 -14.15 1.51 4.40
N ARG A 130 -13.43 0.56 4.99
CA ARG A 130 -13.39 0.35 6.44
C ARG A 130 -12.91 1.60 7.17
N ARG A 131 -11.82 2.21 6.70
CA ARG A 131 -11.27 3.46 7.28
C ARG A 131 -12.22 4.65 7.11
N ALA A 132 -13.02 4.67 6.04
CA ALA A 132 -14.05 5.67 5.80
C ALA A 132 -15.33 5.44 6.64
N GLY A 133 -15.46 4.29 7.31
CA GLY A 133 -16.65 3.92 8.08
C GLY A 133 -17.79 3.31 7.25
N TRP A 134 -17.55 2.99 5.97
CA TRP A 134 -18.52 2.34 5.08
C TRP A 134 -18.39 0.82 5.22
N LEU A 135 -18.89 0.31 6.36
CA LEU A 135 -18.58 -1.05 6.82
C LEU A 135 -19.27 -2.14 6.00
N GLU A 136 -20.48 -1.90 5.50
CA GLU A 136 -21.21 -2.86 4.67
C GLU A 136 -20.47 -3.09 3.34
N GLU A 137 -20.11 -2.02 2.66
CA GLU A 137 -19.35 -2.06 1.41
C GLU A 137 -17.94 -2.60 1.63
N ALA A 138 -17.31 -2.28 2.77
CA ALA A 138 -16.03 -2.87 3.14
C ALA A 138 -16.13 -4.39 3.30
N ALA A 139 -17.20 -4.88 3.93
CA ALA A 139 -17.42 -6.31 4.12
C ALA A 139 -17.60 -7.03 2.78
N GLU A 140 -18.32 -6.45 1.82
CA GLU A 140 -18.43 -6.98 0.46
C GLU A 140 -17.08 -7.06 -0.24
N ALA A 141 -16.29 -6.00 -0.19
CA ALA A 141 -14.96 -5.97 -0.80
C ALA A 141 -13.99 -6.98 -0.14
N TYR A 142 -14.05 -7.17 1.18
CA TYR A 142 -13.27 -8.23 1.85
C TYR A 142 -13.67 -9.64 1.39
N ARG A 143 -14.98 -9.90 1.22
CA ARG A 143 -15.45 -11.19 0.69
C ARG A 143 -14.92 -11.41 -0.72
N ALA A 144 -14.99 -10.40 -1.60
CA ALA A 144 -14.43 -10.48 -2.94
C ALA A 144 -12.92 -10.79 -2.92
N ALA A 145 -12.15 -10.14 -2.02
CA ALA A 145 -10.73 -10.43 -1.85
C ALA A 145 -10.48 -11.88 -1.38
N LEU A 146 -11.33 -12.41 -0.49
CA LEU A 146 -11.23 -13.77 0.05
C LEU A 146 -11.51 -14.87 -0.98
N GLU A 147 -12.33 -14.60 -1.98
CA GLU A 147 -12.57 -15.53 -3.09
C GLU A 147 -11.34 -15.68 -3.99
N LEU A 148 -10.51 -14.63 -4.11
CA LEU A 148 -9.38 -14.58 -5.04
C LEU A 148 -8.01 -14.86 -4.41
N VAL A 149 -7.88 -14.75 -3.09
CA VAL A 149 -6.57 -14.89 -2.42
C VAL A 149 -6.15 -16.36 -2.27
N ASP A 150 -4.99 -16.71 -2.80
CA ASP A 150 -4.43 -18.06 -2.66
C ASP A 150 -3.53 -18.22 -1.42
N ASN A 151 -2.90 -17.13 -0.96
CA ASN A 151 -1.99 -17.18 0.17
C ASN A 151 -2.75 -17.30 1.50
N GLN A 152 -2.51 -18.39 2.25
CA GLN A 152 -3.20 -18.65 3.51
C GLN A 152 -2.98 -17.57 4.58
N VAL A 153 -1.80 -16.96 4.65
CA VAL A 153 -1.51 -15.90 5.62
C VAL A 153 -2.33 -14.64 5.31
N GLU A 154 -2.40 -14.26 4.02
CA GLU A 154 -3.22 -13.14 3.57
C GLU A 154 -4.71 -13.44 3.72
N ARG A 155 -5.15 -14.67 3.42
CA ARG A 155 -6.53 -15.13 3.66
C ARG A 155 -6.93 -14.97 5.12
N ASN A 156 -6.08 -15.41 6.05
CA ASN A 156 -6.33 -15.27 7.48
C ASN A 156 -6.41 -13.79 7.90
N TYR A 157 -5.52 -12.95 7.35
CA TYR A 157 -5.55 -11.51 7.60
C TYR A 157 -6.86 -10.86 7.13
N LEU A 158 -7.28 -11.15 5.89
CA LEU A 158 -8.52 -10.61 5.31
C LEU A 158 -9.77 -11.09 6.07
N ALA A 159 -9.81 -12.37 6.44
CA ALA A 159 -10.91 -12.94 7.22
C ALA A 159 -11.03 -12.29 8.61
N ARG A 160 -9.90 -12.03 9.28
CA ARG A 160 -9.88 -11.30 10.55
C ARG A 160 -10.42 -9.88 10.38
N ARG A 161 -9.96 -9.14 9.36
CA ARG A 161 -10.45 -7.78 9.07
C ARG A 161 -11.95 -7.74 8.78
N LEU A 162 -12.48 -8.73 8.07
CA LEU A 162 -13.91 -8.87 7.84
C LEU A 162 -14.68 -9.11 9.16
N ALA A 163 -14.18 -10.00 10.02
CA ALA A 163 -14.82 -10.29 11.30
C ALA A 163 -14.85 -9.06 12.25
N GLU A 164 -13.84 -8.19 12.19
CA GLU A 164 -13.78 -6.94 12.96
C GLU A 164 -14.91 -5.96 12.63
N ILE A 165 -15.54 -6.07 11.46
CA ILE A 165 -16.51 -5.07 10.96
C ILE A 165 -17.91 -5.64 10.68
N ALA A 166 -18.07 -6.97 10.70
CA ALA A 166 -19.34 -7.64 10.40
C ALA A 166 -20.27 -7.76 11.63
N SER A 167 -20.09 -6.90 12.64
CA SER A 167 -20.86 -6.90 13.91
C SER A 167 -22.08 -5.98 13.84
#